data_AF-A0A966IXD8-F1
#
_entry.id   AF-A0A966IXD8-F1
#
_cell.length_a   1.000
_cell.length_b   1.000
_cell.length_c   1.000
_cell.angle_alpha   90.00
_cell.angle_beta   90.00
_cell.angle_gamma   90.00
#
_symmetry.space_group_name_H-M   'P 1'
#
loop_
_entity.id
_entity.type
_entity.pdbx_description
1 polymer ?
#
loop_
_entity_poly.entity_id
_entity_poly.type
_entity_poly.pdbx_seq_one_letter_code
_entity_poly.pdbx_strand_id
1 'polypeptide(L)' 'DKDELISSMINFVNLKNNNSVSETKNLDKDNFEDEILKIEIKDYYFSNVVARASKTMIDCNNSKINFKSTGTEG' A
#
# COMPACT_ATOMS: atom_id res chain seq x y z
N ASP A 1 22.02 17.69 9.08
CA ASP A 1 22.71 16.41 9.37
C ASP A 1 22.11 15.26 8.57
N LYS A 2 22.78 14.87 7.49
CA LYS A 2 22.36 13.74 6.64
C LYS A 2 22.77 12.40 7.26
N ASP A 3 23.96 12.37 7.83
CA ASP A 3 24.56 11.14 8.37
C ASP A 3 23.89 10.70 9.67
N GLU A 4 23.44 11.65 10.49
CA GLU A 4 22.62 11.39 11.67
C GLU A 4 21.27 10.76 11.32
N LEU A 5 20.62 11.24 10.25
CA LEU A 5 19.36 10.69 9.76
C LEU A 5 19.53 9.25 9.27
N ILE A 6 20.61 8.99 8.52
CA ILE A 6 20.95 7.64 8.05
C ILE A 6 21.21 6.69 9.22
N SER A 7 21.98 7.14 10.23
CA SER A 7 22.25 6.35 11.43
C SER A 7 20.98 5.99 12.20
N SER A 8 20.06 6.96 12.32
CA SER A 8 18.77 6.77 12.98
C SER A 8 17.89 5.74 12.25
N MET A 9 17.86 5.79 10.91
CA MET A 9 17.12 4.83 10.09
C MET A 9 17.69 3.41 10.22
N ILE A 10 19.01 3.26 10.19
CA ILE A 10 19.69 1.96 10.34
C ILE A 10 19.41 1.36 11.72
N ASN A 11 19.47 2.18 12.77
CA ASN A 11 19.18 1.74 14.14
C ASN A 11 17.74 1.22 14.28
N PHE A 12 16.77 1.92 13.71
CA PHE A 12 15.36 1.50 13.72
C PHE A 12 15.16 0.12 13.07
N VAL A 13 15.79 -0.12 11.92
CA VAL A 13 15.74 -1.43 11.23
C VAL A 13 16.35 -2.53 12.10
N ASN A 14 17.50 -2.25 12.71
CA ASN A 14 18.17 -3.22 13.59
C ASN A 14 17.32 -3.57 14.82
N LEU A 15 16.72 -2.57 15.48
CA LEU A 15 15.80 -2.77 16.61
C LEU A 15 14.59 -3.63 16.22
N LYS A 16 13.97 -3.37 15.07
CA LYS A 16 12.83 -4.13 14.57
C LYS A 16 13.20 -5.60 14.28
N ASN A 17 14.34 -5.82 13.63
CA ASN A 17 14.78 -7.16 13.26
C ASN A 17 15.22 -7.98 14.49
N ASN A 18 15.91 -7.37 15.46
CA ASN A 18 16.29 -8.03 16.71
C ASN A 18 15.08 -8.49 17.53
N ASN A 19 13.99 -7.71 17.53
CA ASN A 19 12.76 -8.07 18.24
C ASN A 19 11.91 -9.13 17.50
N SER A 20 12.22 -9.43 16.23
CA SER A 20 11.46 -10.41 15.42
C SER A 20 11.93 -11.86 15.59
N VAL A 21 13.09 -12.09 16.21
CA VAL A 21 13.67 -13.44 16.38
C VAL A 21 12.92 -14.27 17.43
N SER A 22 12.15 -13.64 18.34
CA SER A 22 11.47 -14.34 19.44
C SER A 22 10.01 -14.72 19.16
N GLU A 23 9.46 -14.41 17.98
CA GLU A 23 8.07 -14.76 17.65
C GLU A 23 7.95 -15.49 16.32
N THR A 24 8.74 -16.53 16.10
CA THR A 24 8.27 -17.65 15.27
C THR A 24 7.21 -18.41 16.07
N LYS A 25 6.09 -17.73 16.37
CA LYS A 25 4.84 -18.43 16.65
C LYS A 25 4.65 -19.34 15.45
N ASN A 26 4.48 -20.64 15.70
CA ASN A 26 4.08 -21.59 14.68
C ASN A 26 2.86 -20.99 14.00
N LEU A 27 3.08 -20.33 12.87
CA LEU A 27 2.04 -20.04 11.91
C LEU A 27 1.77 -21.41 11.36
N ASP A 28 0.87 -22.11 12.05
CA ASP A 28 0.12 -23.20 11.46
C ASP A 28 -0.19 -22.75 10.04
N LYS A 29 0.11 -23.64 9.09
CA LYS A 29 -0.21 -23.44 7.69
C LYS A 29 -1.74 -23.38 7.61
N ASP A 30 -2.31 -22.26 8.02
CA ASP A 30 -3.70 -21.93 7.79
C ASP A 30 -3.85 -22.06 6.28
N ASN A 31 -4.74 -22.97 5.89
CA ASN A 31 -4.96 -23.31 4.50
C ASN A 31 -5.17 -22.00 3.75
N PHE A 32 -4.28 -21.71 2.80
CA PHE A 32 -4.44 -20.56 1.93
C PHE A 32 -5.65 -20.86 1.05
N GLU A 33 -6.78 -20.24 1.38
CA GLU A 33 -8.01 -20.32 0.62
C GLU A 33 -8.10 -19.11 -0.30
N ASP A 34 -8.55 -19.33 -1.54
CA ASP A 34 -8.77 -18.25 -2.49
C ASP A 34 -9.97 -17.40 -2.03
N GLU A 35 -9.72 -16.11 -1.81
CA GLU A 35 -10.78 -15.13 -1.51
C GLU A 35 -11.06 -14.22 -2.70
N ILE A 36 -12.34 -13.85 -2.86
CA ILE A 36 -12.73 -12.85 -3.86
C ILE A 36 -12.49 -11.46 -3.27
N LEU A 37 -11.43 -10.81 -3.74
CA LEU A 37 -11.11 -9.44 -3.34
C LEU A 37 -12.06 -8.44 -4.02
N LYS A 38 -13.01 -7.89 -3.26
CA LYS A 38 -13.92 -6.85 -3.74
C LYS A 38 -13.26 -5.47 -3.58
N ILE A 39 -12.71 -4.93 -4.66
CA ILE A 39 -12.11 -3.59 -4.67
C ILE A 39 -13.12 -2.57 -5.19
N GLU A 40 -13.41 -1.54 -4.40
CA GLU A 40 -14.11 -0.36 -4.89
C GLU A 40 -13.11 0.64 -5.48
N ILE A 41 -13.35 1.10 -6.71
CA ILE A 41 -12.45 2.02 -7.43
C ILE A 41 -12.21 3.31 -6.62
N LYS A 42 -13.23 3.76 -5.89
CA LYS A 42 -13.15 4.92 -5.01
C LYS A 42 -12.09 4.74 -3.91
N ASP A 43 -12.06 3.56 -3.30
CA ASP A 43 -11.14 3.28 -2.19
C ASP A 43 -9.69 3.20 -2.67
N TYR A 44 -9.45 2.82 -3.92
CA TYR A 44 -8.11 2.83 -4.51
C TYR A 44 -7.50 4.25 -4.55
N TYR A 45 -8.23 5.23 -5.10
CA TYR A 45 -7.74 6.61 -5.23
C TYR A 45 -7.76 7.41 -3.92
N PHE A 46 -8.57 6.98 -2.94
CA PHE A 46 -8.75 7.67 -1.66
C PHE A 46 -8.37 6.83 -0.43
N SER A 47 -7.49 5.85 -0.62
CA SER A 47 -7.09 4.84 0.38
C SER A 47 -6.45 5.41 1.65
N ASN A 48 -5.74 6.54 1.53
CA ASN A 48 -5.08 7.17 2.66
C ASN A 48 -5.15 8.71 2.60
N VAL A 49 -4.68 9.36 3.66
CA VAL A 49 -4.73 10.82 3.81
C VAL A 49 -3.90 11.57 2.76
N VAL A 50 -2.77 11.00 2.33
CA VAL A 50 -1.90 11.59 1.30
C VAL A 50 -2.58 11.49 -0.07
N ALA A 51 -3.16 10.33 -0.40
CA ALA A 51 -3.90 10.11 -1.63
C ALA A 51 -5.13 11.01 -1.72
N ARG A 52 -5.87 11.20 -0.62
CA ARG A 52 -7.01 12.12 -0.55
C ARG A 52 -6.63 13.59 -0.75
N ALA A 53 -5.47 14.00 -0.29
CA ALA A 53 -4.97 15.36 -0.49
C ALA A 53 -4.32 15.57 -1.87
N SER A 54 -4.04 14.50 -2.61
CA SER A 54 -3.38 14.57 -3.91
C SER A 54 -4.37 15.00 -5.00
N LYS A 55 -4.12 16.17 -5.59
CA LYS A 55 -4.87 16.65 -6.76
C LYS A 55 -4.79 15.65 -7.93
N THR A 56 -3.62 15.08 -8.16
CA THR A 56 -3.41 14.09 -9.23
C THR A 56 -4.30 12.86 -9.03
N MET A 57 -4.48 12.38 -7.80
CA MET A 57 -5.34 11.21 -7.53
C MET A 57 -6.82 11.52 -7.75
N ILE A 58 -7.26 12.73 -7.39
CA ILE A 58 -8.62 13.21 -7.68
C ILE A 58 -8.85 13.26 -9.20
N ASP A 59 -7.90 13.83 -9.94
CA ASP A 59 -7.98 13.93 -11.40
C ASP A 59 -8.02 12.55 -12.05
N CYS A 60 -7.18 11.60 -11.62
CA CYS A 60 -7.20 10.22 -12.11
C CYS A 60 -8.54 9.52 -11.84
N ASN A 61 -9.11 9.66 -10.63
CA ASN A 61 -10.43 9.12 -10.31
C ASN A 61 -11.50 9.68 -11.26
N ASN A 62 -11.49 10.99 -11.49
CA ASN A 62 -12.46 11.64 -12.38
C ASN A 62 -12.28 11.21 -13.84
N SER A 63 -11.05 11.07 -14.33
CA SER A 63 -10.76 10.56 -15.67
C SER A 63 -11.26 9.13 -15.85
N LYS A 64 -11.14 8.28 -14.81
CA LYS A 64 -11.61 6.90 -14.85
C LYS A 64 -13.14 6.79 -14.78
N ILE A 65 -13.80 7.65 -14.01
CA ILE A 65 -15.28 7.72 -13.95
C ILE A 65 -15.86 8.21 -15.28
N ASN A 66 -15.25 9.24 -15.88
CA ASN A 66 -15.71 9.84 -17.13
C ASN A 66 -15.23 9.09 -18.38
N PHE A 67 -14.69 7.90 -18.20
CA PHE A 67 -14.08 7.14 -19.27
C PHE A 67 -15.14 6.55 -20.19
N LYS A 68 -15.32 7.14 -21.38
CA LYS A 68 -16.16 6.58 -22.44
C LYS A 68 -15.36 5.52 -23.18
N SER A 69 -15.79 4.26 -23.13
CA SER A 69 -15.20 3.19 -23.94
C SER A 69 -15.37 3.54 -25.42
N THR A 70 -14.33 4.05 -26.06
CA THR A 70 -14.36 4.42 -27.49
C THR A 70 -13.89 3.28 -28.40
N GLY A 71 -13.77 2.06 -27.87
CA GLY A 71 -13.43 0.86 -28.66
C GLY A 71 -12.02 0.85 -29.23
N THR A 72 -11.14 1.74 -28.77
CA THR A 72 -9.75 1.88 -29.24
C THR A 72 -8.72 1.44 -28.20
N GLU A 73 -9.13 0.59 -27.27
CA GLU A 73 -8.32 0.19 -26.12
C GLU A 73 -7.93 -1.27 -26.27
N GLY A 74 -6.74 -1.49 -26.81
CA GLY A 74 -6.07 -2.76 -27.02
C GLY A 74 -4.64 -2.51 -27.49
#